data_AF-A0A9X9M726-F1
#
_entry.id   AF-A0A9X9M726-F1
#
_cell.length_a   1.000
_cell.length_b   1.000
_cell.length_c   1.000
_cell.angle_alpha   90.00
_cell.angle_beta   90.00
_cell.angle_gamma   90.00
#
_symmetry.space_group_name_H-M   'P 1'
#
loop_
_entity.id
_entity.type
_entity.pdbx_description
1 polymer ?
#
loop_
_entity_poly.entity_id
_entity_poly.type
_entity_poly.pdbx_seq_one_letter_code
_entity_poly.pdbx_strand_id
1 'polypeptide(L)'
;MDKFASIRIPGSKKERPPLSNLKTAFASNDCSSEVMENIPKSLSQNEVLELFEKMMEDMNLNEDKKAPLREKDFSIKKEMVMQYINTASKTVS
;
A
#
# COMPACT_ATOMS: atom_id res chain seq x y z
N MET A 1 -61.98 24.89 -18.81
CA MET A 1 -61.37 24.07 -17.73
C MET A 1 -60.01 24.68 -17.52
N ASP A 2 -59.96 25.71 -16.68
CA ASP A 2 -58.87 26.68 -16.63
C ASP A 2 -58.53 26.93 -15.17
N LYS A 3 -57.25 26.77 -14.83
CA LYS A 3 -56.41 27.88 -14.31
C LYS A 3 -55.11 27.31 -13.74
N PHE A 4 -54.05 27.69 -14.43
CA PHE A 4 -52.66 27.65 -14.00
C PHE A 4 -52.47 27.95 -12.50
N ALA A 5 -51.70 27.10 -11.82
CA ALA A 5 -50.86 27.53 -10.71
C ALA A 5 -49.45 26.98 -10.93
N SER A 6 -48.53 27.92 -11.07
CA SER A 6 -47.09 27.72 -11.24
C SER A 6 -46.49 26.92 -10.09
N ILE A 7 -45.60 25.99 -10.40
CA ILE A 7 -44.46 25.72 -9.52
C ILE A 7 -43.19 25.84 -10.37
N ARG A 8 -42.58 27.01 -10.31
CA ARG A 8 -41.15 27.15 -10.62
C ARG A 8 -40.39 26.56 -9.44
N ILE A 9 -39.69 25.45 -9.63
CA ILE A 9 -38.71 24.95 -8.65
C ILE A 9 -37.37 25.61 -9.02
N PRO A 10 -36.84 26.55 -8.21
CA PRO A 10 -35.50 27.06 -8.43
C PRO A 10 -34.48 26.01 -7.95
N GLY A 11 -33.59 25.63 -8.87
CA GLY A 11 -32.27 25.05 -8.64
C GLY A 11 -32.07 24.16 -7.42
N SER A 12 -32.19 22.85 -7.60
CA SER A 12 -31.35 21.90 -6.87
C SER A 12 -30.13 21.58 -7.72
N LYS A 13 -29.07 22.37 -7.54
CA LYS A 13 -27.72 21.87 -7.81
C LYS A 13 -27.48 20.73 -6.82
N LYS A 14 -27.70 19.51 -7.28
CA LYS A 14 -27.15 18.33 -6.60
C LYS A 14 -26.64 17.40 -7.68
N GLU A 15 -25.48 17.82 -8.18
CA GLU A 15 -24.30 16.97 -8.22
C GLU A 15 -24.67 15.48 -8.27
N ARG A 16 -24.77 14.99 -9.50
CA ARG A 16 -24.59 13.57 -9.77
C ARG A 16 -23.24 13.24 -9.12
N PRO A 17 -23.16 12.41 -8.06
CA PRO A 17 -21.86 11.93 -7.64
C PRO A 17 -21.26 11.28 -8.89
N PRO A 18 -20.04 11.68 -9.32
CA PRO A 18 -19.30 10.85 -10.24
C PRO A 18 -19.34 9.47 -9.62
N LEU A 19 -19.85 8.49 -10.38
CA LEU A 19 -19.66 7.09 -10.04
C LEU A 19 -18.15 6.92 -9.93
N SER A 20 -17.63 7.07 -8.71
CA SER A 20 -16.24 6.89 -8.41
C SER A 20 -15.96 5.45 -8.77
N ASN A 21 -15.08 5.37 -9.75
CA ASN A 21 -14.56 4.18 -10.37
C ASN A 21 -14.38 3.09 -9.32
N LEU A 22 -14.73 1.88 -9.74
CA LEU A 22 -14.63 0.65 -8.97
C LEU A 22 -13.45 0.67 -8.01
N LYS A 23 -13.79 0.27 -6.79
CA LYS A 23 -12.92 -0.07 -5.66
C LYS A 23 -11.77 -0.96 -6.14
N THR A 24 -10.68 -0.35 -6.57
CA THR A 24 -9.36 -0.95 -6.48
C THR A 24 -8.80 -0.52 -5.14
N ALA A 25 -9.34 -1.15 -4.09
CA ALA A 25 -8.72 -1.19 -2.80
C ALA A 25 -7.49 -2.11 -2.90
N PHE A 26 -6.42 -1.61 -3.49
CA PHE A 26 -5.08 -2.01 -3.10
C PHE A 26 -4.52 -0.78 -2.40
N ALA A 27 -4.86 -0.74 -1.11
CA ALA A 27 -4.28 0.10 -0.07
C ALA A 27 -3.51 1.32 -0.60
N SER A 28 -4.18 2.46 -0.53
CA SER A 28 -3.52 3.68 -0.07
C SER A 28 -2.47 3.31 0.98
N ASN A 29 -1.29 3.89 0.80
CA ASN A 29 -0.23 4.03 1.79
C ASN A 29 -0.76 4.84 3.00
N ASP A 30 -1.73 4.28 3.72
CA ASP A 30 -2.22 4.70 5.02
C ASP A 30 -1.68 3.70 6.04
N CYS A 31 -0.35 3.59 6.12
CA CYS A 31 0.24 3.14 7.37
C CYS A 31 0.19 4.32 8.33
N SER A 32 -0.92 4.33 9.07
CA SER A 32 -1.18 5.22 10.19
C SER A 32 0.09 5.51 11.00
N SER A 33 0.22 6.78 11.32
CA SER A 33 1.30 7.45 12.04
C SER A 33 1.40 7.03 13.53
N GLU A 34 1.36 5.73 13.84
CA GLU A 34 1.29 5.23 15.22
C GLU A 34 2.10 3.94 15.50
N VAL A 35 3.05 3.56 14.65
CA VAL A 35 4.04 2.49 14.96
C VAL A 35 5.51 2.94 14.83
N MET A 36 5.75 4.26 14.87
CA MET A 36 7.07 4.90 14.80
C MET A 36 7.98 4.62 16.03
N GLU A 37 7.81 3.50 16.74
CA GLU A 37 8.73 3.06 17.80
C GLU A 37 9.43 1.73 17.50
N ASN A 38 9.14 1.10 16.35
CA ASN A 38 9.84 -0.11 15.94
C ASN A 38 10.32 -0.06 14.48
N ILE A 39 10.67 1.13 13.98
CA ILE A 39 11.58 1.19 12.83
C ILE A 39 12.95 0.81 13.41
N PRO A 40 13.46 -0.41 13.19
CA PRO A 40 14.84 -0.69 13.54
C PRO A 40 15.69 0.38 12.84
N LYS A 41 16.56 0.99 13.64
CA LYS A 41 17.71 1.82 13.24
C LYS A 41 17.97 1.75 11.75
N SER A 42 17.98 2.91 11.09
CA SER A 42 18.43 3.10 9.71
C SER A 42 19.35 1.98 9.24
N LEU A 43 18.77 0.96 8.60
CA LEU A 43 19.53 -0.24 8.24
C LEU A 43 20.66 0.17 7.29
N SER A 44 21.86 -0.33 7.56
CA SER A 44 22.99 -0.17 6.66
C SER A 44 22.72 -0.92 5.34
N GLN A 45 23.44 -0.55 4.28
CA GLN A 45 23.28 -1.20 2.98
C GLN A 45 23.54 -2.70 3.05
N ASN A 46 24.53 -3.12 3.83
CA ASN A 46 24.86 -4.52 4.01
C ASN A 46 23.75 -5.28 4.73
N GLU A 47 23.20 -4.72 5.81
CA GLU A 47 22.07 -5.33 6.54
C GLU A 47 20.84 -5.48 5.64
N VAL A 48 20.55 -4.49 4.78
CA VAL A 48 19.45 -4.61 3.82
C VAL A 48 19.67 -5.77 2.85
N LEU A 49 20.89 -5.96 2.35
CA LEU A 49 21.19 -7.06 1.41
C LEU A 49 21.10 -8.42 2.09
N GLU A 50 21.62 -8.56 3.31
CA GLU A 50 21.52 -9.79 4.10
C GLU A 50 20.07 -10.16 4.43
N LEU A 51 19.28 -9.18 4.88
CA LEU A 51 17.86 -9.42 5.13
C LEU A 51 17.07 -9.71 3.85
N PHE A 52 17.48 -9.15 2.71
CA PHE A 52 16.82 -9.44 1.43
C PHE A 52 17.03 -10.89 1.01
N GLU A 53 18.25 -11.44 1.14
CA GLU A 53 18.50 -12.86 0.88
C GLU A 53 17.74 -13.74 1.88
N LYS A 54 17.77 -13.40 3.17
CA LYS A 54 16.99 -14.10 4.21
C LYS A 54 15.49 -14.08 3.92
N MET A 55 14.94 -12.94 3.50
CA MET A 55 13.53 -12.81 3.13
C MET A 55 13.17 -13.78 2.01
N MET A 56 14.01 -13.89 0.97
CA MET A 56 13.77 -14.82 -0.13
C MET A 56 13.85 -16.29 0.31
N GLU A 57 14.70 -16.61 1.28
CA GLU A 57 14.80 -17.93 1.91
C GLU A 57 13.60 -18.26 2.78
N ASP A 58 13.16 -17.33 3.63
CA ASP A 58 12.00 -17.49 4.50
C ASP A 58 10.70 -17.63 3.68
N MET A 59 10.62 -16.95 2.54
CA MET A 59 9.54 -17.12 1.56
C MET A 59 9.72 -18.36 0.67
N ASN A 60 10.79 -19.13 0.87
CA ASN A 60 11.10 -20.36 0.18
C ASN A 60 11.09 -20.22 -1.35
N LEU A 61 11.68 -19.14 -1.86
CA LEU A 61 11.79 -18.85 -3.28
C LEU A 61 12.91 -19.67 -3.94
N ASN A 62 12.70 -20.09 -5.20
CA ASN A 62 13.71 -20.75 -6.00
C ASN A 62 14.60 -19.75 -6.76
N GLU A 63 15.71 -20.20 -7.35
CA GLU A 63 16.64 -19.32 -8.08
C GLU A 63 15.99 -18.57 -9.24
N ASP A 64 15.03 -19.18 -9.95
CA ASP A 64 14.29 -18.53 -11.02
C ASP A 64 13.48 -17.31 -10.55
N LYS A 65 13.05 -17.31 -9.28
CA LYS A 65 12.38 -16.16 -8.64
C LYS A 65 13.37 -15.24 -7.93
N LYS A 66 14.47 -15.76 -7.38
CA LYS A 66 15.49 -14.93 -6.71
C LYS A 66 16.30 -14.10 -7.71
N ALA A 67 16.64 -14.64 -8.89
CA ALA A 67 17.41 -13.92 -9.92
C ALA A 67 16.79 -12.55 -10.29
N PRO A 68 15.51 -12.47 -10.72
CA PRO A 68 14.90 -11.18 -11.04
C PRO A 68 14.67 -10.27 -9.82
N LEU A 69 14.68 -10.82 -8.60
CA LEU A 69 14.62 -10.05 -7.34
C LEU A 69 15.98 -9.42 -7.00
N ARG A 70 17.09 -10.13 -7.26
CA ARG A 70 18.46 -9.63 -7.08
C ARG A 70 18.81 -8.54 -8.09
N GLU A 71 18.23 -8.57 -9.28
CA GLU A 71 18.41 -7.54 -10.30
C GLU A 71 17.68 -6.22 -10.00
N LYS A 72 16.80 -6.19 -8.98
CA LYS A 72 16.10 -4.97 -8.58
C LYS A 72 17.05 -3.93 -7.99
N ASP A 73 16.66 -2.67 -8.16
CA ASP A 73 17.32 -1.54 -7.53
C ASP A 73 17.36 -1.67 -6.00
N PHE A 74 18.40 -1.10 -5.40
CA PHE A 74 18.57 -1.11 -3.95
C PHE A 74 17.37 -0.51 -3.21
N SER A 75 16.75 0.55 -3.74
CA SER A 75 15.57 1.18 -3.14
C SER A 75 14.40 0.20 -3.03
N ILE A 76 14.18 -0.63 -4.07
CA ILE A 76 13.12 -1.66 -4.09
C ILE A 76 13.44 -2.75 -3.08
N LYS A 77 14.69 -3.23 -3.03
CA LYS A 77 15.12 -4.23 -2.04
C LYS A 77 14.91 -3.74 -0.61
N LYS A 78 15.28 -2.48 -0.34
CA LYS A 78 15.09 -1.84 0.96
C LYS A 78 13.61 -1.76 1.35
N GLU A 79 12.74 -1.36 0.42
CA GLU A 79 11.30 -1.32 0.65
C GLU A 79 10.73 -2.71 0.98
N MET A 80 11.11 -3.72 0.21
CA MET A 80 10.70 -5.11 0.44
C MET A 80 11.15 -5.61 1.82
N VAL A 81 12.41 -5.36 2.20
CA VAL A 81 12.95 -5.72 3.52
C VAL A 81 12.19 -5.02 4.64
N MET A 82 11.87 -3.74 4.50
CA MET A 82 11.10 -3.01 5.51
C MET A 82 9.71 -3.62 5.71
N GLN A 83 9.02 -3.98 4.62
CA GLN A 83 7.73 -4.67 4.71
C GLN A 83 7.87 -6.05 5.36
N TYR A 84 8.91 -6.81 4.99
CA TYR A 84 9.22 -8.11 5.59
C TYR A 84 9.43 -8.01 7.11
N ILE A 85 10.21 -7.04 7.60
CA ILE A 85 10.39 -6.84 9.05
C ILE A 85 9.05 -6.53 9.73
N ASN A 86 8.29 -5.58 9.19
CA ASN A 86 7.01 -5.14 9.76
C ASN A 86 5.97 -6.28 9.82
N THR A 87 6.01 -7.21 8.87
CA THR A 87 5.10 -8.36 8.80
C THR A 87 5.60 -9.54 9.63
N ALA A 88 6.90 -9.86 9.56
CA ALA A 88 7.53 -10.90 10.37
C ALA A 88 7.37 -10.63 11.87
N SER A 89 7.53 -9.38 12.32
CA SER A 89 7.34 -8.96 13.72
C SER A 89 5.91 -9.15 14.24
N LYS A 90 4.90 -9.18 13.37
CA LYS A 90 3.49 -9.40 13.76
C LYS A 90 3.14 -10.88 13.98
N THR A 91 4.02 -11.79 13.60
CA THR A 91 3.79 -13.25 13.70
C THR A 91 4.12 -13.80 15.08
N VAL A 92 4.64 -12.97 16.00
CA VAL A 92 4.91 -13.32 17.39
C VAL A 92 4.01 -12.47 18.28
N SER A 93 2.75 -12.86 18.41
CA SER A 93 1.80 -12.37 19.43
C SER A 93 0.82 -13.47 19.78
#